data_AF-A0A7J6F7E2-F1
#
_entry.id   AF-A0A7J6F7E2-F1
#
_cell.length_a   1.000
_cell.length_b   1.000
_cell.length_c   1.000
_cell.angle_alpha   90.00
_cell.angle_beta   90.00
_cell.angle_gamma   90.00
#
_symmetry.space_group_name_H-M   'P 1'
#
loop_
_entity.id
_entity.type
_entity.pdbx_description
1 polymer ?
#
loop_
_entity_poly.entity_id
_entity_poly.type
_entity_poly.pdbx_seq_one_letter_code
_entity_poly.pdbx_strand_id
1 'polypeptide(L)'
;MDKTTRIRRIEMVGIVLLLSFGWLICYAVAEKFHDPALIGNLRRVLADSKSDGDSKSSDGDSKSSDGKSPSSSGDNKASDAESPSSSGDGKAADAESPSSSGDGKASDAEAPSGDDKAPAAGGASGGDVFDVTKYGAVSGEKNNVQTWVAACKQGTGKARIVIPAGTFLVGPVVFQGPCKASPIVVEVQGTVKATTDVSEYSSPEWFSFEQITGLLITGKGTFDGQGPKVWKFNDCDTNPDCQHLAASFKFTDVKNAVVDGITSLDSKWFHFFVYRSSNFTFQNVLVTAPGDSPNTDGIHLSSATGVKILKTTIKTGDDCIAIVQDTHDVLVDGVTCGPGHGISIGSLGKWPADKGSTGIVVQNSIINGATNGARIKTWAGPTSGEASNIVFENIQMTNVKNPIIIDQNYGKYKDTPSKWKLSDIHFRKIKGTSASKVAVSLGCSSANPCDTVEMADIDLTFKGGEAQSVCANAKVKQGGTVKPVPCSTTGKPESGE
;
A
#
# COMPACT_ATOMS: atom_id res chain seq x y z
N MET A 1 45.06 -15.00 17.93
CA MET A 1 45.45 -14.23 16.72
C MET A 1 45.27 -12.76 17.03
N ASP A 2 46.36 -11.98 16.92
CA ASP A 2 46.38 -10.55 17.21
C ASP A 2 45.54 -9.75 16.19
N LYS A 3 44.93 -8.63 16.62
CA LYS A 3 44.07 -7.73 15.82
C LYS A 3 44.76 -7.24 14.55
N THR A 4 46.08 -7.08 14.59
CA THR A 4 46.93 -6.68 13.45
C THR A 4 46.95 -7.76 12.34
N THR A 5 46.86 -9.04 12.70
CA THR A 5 46.80 -10.16 11.76
C THR A 5 45.42 -10.33 11.12
N ARG A 6 44.35 -9.95 11.84
CA ARG A 6 42.97 -9.96 11.32
C ARG A 6 42.74 -8.87 10.27
N ILE A 7 43.28 -7.66 10.48
CA ILE A 7 43.13 -6.54 9.54
C ILE A 7 43.84 -6.85 8.21
N ARG A 8 45.07 -7.38 8.26
CA ARG A 8 45.82 -7.76 7.04
C ARG A 8 45.14 -8.88 6.23
N ARG A 9 44.43 -9.81 6.90
CA ARG A 9 43.65 -10.85 6.20
C ARG A 9 42.39 -10.30 5.54
N ILE A 10 41.71 -9.33 6.17
CA ILE A 10 40.51 -8.70 5.60
C ILE A 10 40.88 -7.80 4.42
N GLU A 11 42.00 -7.07 4.49
CA GLU A 11 42.51 -6.27 3.37
C GLU A 11 42.96 -7.14 2.19
N MET A 12 43.65 -8.26 2.44
CA MET A 12 44.01 -9.20 1.37
C MET A 12 42.78 -9.85 0.71
N VAL A 13 41.78 -10.27 1.50
CA VAL A 13 40.55 -10.85 0.95
C VAL A 13 39.74 -9.81 0.17
N GLY A 14 39.71 -8.55 0.63
CA GLY A 14 39.09 -7.43 -0.09
C GLY A 14 39.78 -7.12 -1.42
N ILE A 15 41.11 -7.14 -1.46
CA ILE A 15 41.89 -6.93 -2.70
C ILE A 15 41.69 -8.09 -3.68
N VAL A 16 41.67 -9.34 -3.20
CA VAL A 16 41.40 -10.52 -4.05
C VAL A 16 39.99 -10.47 -4.63
N LEU A 17 38.97 -10.08 -3.84
CA LEU A 17 37.60 -9.94 -4.33
C LEU A 17 37.44 -8.80 -5.34
N LEU A 18 38.10 -7.66 -5.13
CA LEU A 18 38.09 -6.53 -6.08
C LEU A 18 38.76 -6.89 -7.41
N LEU A 19 39.88 -7.63 -7.37
CA LEU A 19 40.55 -8.13 -8.57
C LEU A 19 39.69 -9.18 -9.30
N SER A 20 38.97 -10.03 -8.55
CA SER A 20 38.06 -11.04 -9.11
C SER A 20 36.86 -10.41 -9.83
N PHE A 21 36.29 -9.34 -9.27
CA PHE A 21 35.18 -8.60 -9.86
C PHE A 21 35.58 -7.79 -11.09
N GLY A 22 36.75 -7.15 -11.06
CA GLY A 22 37.32 -6.48 -12.24
C GLY A 22 37.53 -7.44 -13.41
N TRP A 23 37.90 -8.69 -13.11
CA TRP A 23 38.13 -9.72 -14.11
C TRP A 23 36.85 -10.22 -14.78
N LEU A 24 35.76 -10.42 -14.01
CA LEU A 24 34.44 -10.76 -14.56
C LEU A 24 33.89 -9.65 -15.47
N ILE A 25 34.11 -8.39 -15.10
CA ILE A 25 33.69 -7.23 -15.91
C ILE A 25 34.47 -7.20 -17.24
N CYS A 26 35.79 -7.39 -17.20
CA CYS A 26 36.60 -7.46 -18.42
C CYS A 26 36.20 -8.64 -19.32
N TYR A 27 35.88 -9.80 -18.75
CA TYR A 27 35.42 -10.97 -19.51
C TYR A 27 34.05 -10.74 -20.15
N ALA A 28 33.09 -10.19 -19.40
CA ALA A 28 31.74 -9.87 -19.90
C ALA A 28 31.78 -8.77 -20.98
N VAL A 29 32.70 -7.81 -20.86
CA VAL A 29 32.94 -6.79 -21.90
C VAL A 29 33.56 -7.43 -23.14
N ALA A 30 34.55 -8.33 -23.00
CA ALA A 30 35.20 -9.01 -24.12
C ALA A 30 34.23 -9.90 -24.93
N GLU A 31 33.34 -10.64 -24.26
CA GLU A 31 32.29 -11.43 -24.92
C GLU A 31 31.31 -10.55 -25.70
N LYS A 32 30.96 -9.37 -25.16
CA LYS A 32 30.03 -8.45 -25.81
C LYS A 32 30.60 -7.82 -27.10
N PHE A 33 31.92 -7.75 -27.24
CA PHE A 33 32.60 -7.16 -28.41
C PHE A 33 33.28 -8.17 -29.36
N HIS A 34 33.16 -9.48 -29.10
CA HIS A 34 33.70 -10.56 -29.96
C HIS A 34 35.21 -10.40 -30.33
N ASP A 35 36.06 -9.96 -29.39
CA ASP A 35 37.51 -9.88 -29.62
C ASP A 35 38.20 -11.23 -29.31
N PRO A 36 38.65 -12.00 -30.33
CA PRO A 36 39.19 -13.34 -30.12
C PRO A 36 40.56 -13.35 -29.44
N ALA A 37 41.35 -12.28 -29.57
CA ALA A 37 42.70 -12.20 -29.02
C ALA A 37 42.66 -11.96 -27.51
N LEU A 38 41.73 -11.12 -27.05
CA LEU A 38 41.53 -10.83 -25.63
C LEU A 38 40.97 -12.05 -24.88
N ILE A 39 39.99 -12.73 -25.48
CA ILE A 39 39.41 -13.98 -24.92
C ILE A 39 40.46 -15.09 -24.83
N GLY A 40 41.34 -15.21 -25.85
CA GLY A 40 42.42 -16.18 -25.87
C GLY A 40 43.45 -15.98 -24.75
N ASN A 41 43.84 -14.73 -24.49
CA ASN A 41 44.78 -14.40 -23.42
C ASN A 41 44.17 -14.62 -22.03
N LEU A 42 42.90 -14.27 -21.82
CA LEU A 42 42.19 -14.49 -20.55
C LEU A 42 42.07 -15.98 -20.21
N ARG A 43 41.80 -16.85 -21.19
CA ARG A 43 41.74 -18.31 -20.98
C ARG A 43 43.09 -18.91 -20.58
N ARG A 44 44.19 -18.36 -21.10
CA ARG A 44 45.55 -18.85 -20.82
C ARG A 44 45.96 -18.55 -19.37
N VAL A 45 45.59 -17.37 -18.86
CA VAL A 45 45.84 -16.96 -17.45
C VAL A 45 45.04 -17.80 -16.44
N LEU A 46 43.82 -18.23 -16.78
CA LEU A 46 43.03 -19.12 -15.93
C LEU A 46 43.63 -20.52 -15.80
N ALA A 47 44.27 -21.02 -16.86
CA ALA A 47 44.88 -22.35 -16.85
C ALA A 47 46.10 -22.39 -15.92
N ASP A 48 46.90 -21.32 -15.89
CA ASP A 48 48.08 -21.21 -15.01
C ASP A 48 47.70 -21.04 -13.52
N SER A 49 46.49 -20.56 -13.20
CA SER A 49 46.02 -20.45 -11.80
C SER A 49 45.59 -21.78 -11.16
N LYS A 50 45.46 -22.86 -11.95
CA LYS A 50 45.03 -24.18 -11.48
C LYS A 50 46.18 -25.15 -11.18
N SER A 51 47.44 -24.80 -11.48
CA SER A 51 48.58 -25.73 -11.33
C SER A 51 49.25 -25.74 -9.95
N ASP A 52 48.94 -24.80 -9.05
CA ASP A 52 49.69 -24.62 -7.79
C ASP A 52 49.00 -25.18 -6.53
N GLY A 53 48.07 -26.13 -6.68
CA GLY A 53 47.18 -26.58 -5.60
C GLY A 53 47.36 -27.99 -5.03
N ASP A 54 48.29 -28.82 -5.53
CA ASP A 54 48.39 -30.23 -5.10
C ASP A 54 49.78 -30.57 -4.50
N SER A 55 49.86 -30.65 -3.18
CA SER A 55 50.83 -31.54 -2.50
C SER A 55 50.32 -32.03 -1.13
N LYS A 56 50.41 -33.35 -0.96
CA LYS A 56 49.93 -34.20 0.14
C LYS A 56 50.69 -34.02 1.46
N SER A 57 50.05 -34.31 2.59
CA SER A 57 50.61 -35.22 3.63
C SER A 57 49.52 -35.77 4.56
N SER A 58 49.87 -36.84 5.28
CA SER A 58 49.08 -38.00 5.66
C SER A 58 48.74 -38.10 7.15
N ASP A 59 47.90 -39.11 7.46
CA ASP A 59 47.83 -39.94 8.69
C ASP A 59 46.87 -39.55 9.82
N GLY A 60 46.10 -40.57 10.26
CA GLY A 60 45.74 -40.75 11.68
C GLY A 60 44.29 -41.15 11.99
N ASP A 61 44.02 -42.46 12.05
CA ASP A 61 42.82 -43.09 12.63
C ASP A 61 42.48 -42.64 14.06
N SER A 62 41.18 -42.67 14.44
CA SER A 62 40.67 -43.46 15.59
C SER A 62 39.19 -43.20 15.95
N LYS A 63 38.59 -44.26 16.50
CA LYS A 63 37.18 -44.58 16.78
C LYS A 63 36.48 -43.85 17.95
N SER A 64 35.16 -44.10 17.98
CA SER A 64 34.24 -44.27 19.15
C SER A 64 33.52 -43.01 19.62
N SER A 65 32.33 -43.07 20.22
CA SER A 65 31.17 -43.98 20.26
C SER A 65 30.12 -43.25 21.12
N ASP A 66 28.84 -43.68 21.00
CA ASP A 66 27.77 -43.51 22.00
C ASP A 66 27.25 -42.08 22.30
N GLY A 67 25.96 -41.81 22.45
CA GLY A 67 24.77 -42.63 22.50
C GLY A 67 23.61 -41.84 23.11
N LYS A 68 22.40 -42.33 22.85
CA LYS A 68 21.15 -42.22 23.65
C LYS A 68 20.33 -40.91 23.66
N SER A 69 19.17 -41.03 22.99
CA SER A 69 17.82 -40.53 23.32
C SER A 69 17.34 -41.04 24.72
N PRO A 70 16.14 -40.75 25.30
CA PRO A 70 14.82 -40.66 24.62
C PRO A 70 13.67 -39.78 25.23
N SER A 71 12.63 -39.60 24.38
CA SER A 71 11.17 -39.70 24.61
C SER A 71 10.42 -38.95 25.73
N SER A 72 9.34 -38.25 25.34
CA SER A 72 7.90 -38.61 25.51
C SER A 72 7.04 -37.34 25.31
N SER A 73 6.20 -37.21 24.28
CA SER A 73 4.85 -37.80 24.03
C SER A 73 3.80 -37.44 25.07
N GLY A 74 2.78 -36.69 24.65
CA GLY A 74 1.57 -36.38 25.40
C GLY A 74 0.66 -35.45 24.60
N ASP A 75 -0.19 -36.06 23.77
CA ASP A 75 -1.19 -35.42 22.92
C ASP A 75 -2.23 -34.58 23.68
N ASN A 76 -2.67 -33.48 23.07
CA ASN A 76 -4.11 -33.22 22.95
C ASN A 76 -4.43 -32.32 21.75
N LYS A 77 -5.37 -32.84 20.97
CA LYS A 77 -5.89 -32.37 19.70
C LYS A 77 -7.07 -31.44 19.96
N ALA A 78 -7.06 -30.24 19.41
CA ALA A 78 -8.28 -29.47 19.14
C ALA A 78 -8.03 -28.57 17.93
N SER A 79 -8.82 -28.83 16.89
CA SER A 79 -8.99 -28.06 15.67
C SER A 79 -9.65 -26.72 15.98
N ASP A 80 -9.45 -25.71 15.12
CA ASP A 80 -10.53 -25.18 14.27
C ASP A 80 -10.01 -23.99 13.46
N ALA A 81 -9.96 -24.22 12.15
CA ALA A 81 -9.96 -23.19 11.11
C ALA A 81 -11.42 -22.94 10.73
N GLU A 82 -11.81 -21.70 10.45
CA GLU A 82 -12.82 -21.40 9.44
C GLU A 82 -12.86 -19.90 9.11
N SER A 83 -12.37 -19.58 7.90
CA SER A 83 -13.05 -18.65 7.01
C SER A 83 -14.27 -19.38 6.41
N PRO A 84 -15.26 -18.66 5.87
CA PRO A 84 -15.95 -19.20 4.71
C PRO A 84 -15.87 -18.27 3.50
N SER A 85 -15.40 -18.88 2.41
CA SER A 85 -15.67 -18.52 1.03
C SER A 85 -17.10 -18.89 0.62
N SER A 86 -17.51 -18.34 -0.52
CA SER A 86 -18.81 -18.41 -1.16
C SER A 86 -19.06 -19.66 -2.01
N SER A 87 -20.34 -20.02 -2.19
CA SER A 87 -21.02 -20.59 -3.38
C SER A 87 -22.42 -21.07 -2.92
N GLY A 88 -23.54 -20.99 -3.64
CA GLY A 88 -23.91 -20.51 -4.96
C GLY A 88 -25.43 -20.70 -5.16
N ASP A 89 -25.97 -20.03 -6.19
CA ASP A 89 -27.24 -20.25 -6.92
C ASP A 89 -28.60 -19.84 -6.34
N GLY A 90 -29.28 -18.95 -7.08
CA GLY A 90 -30.72 -18.68 -6.94
C GLY A 90 -31.26 -17.43 -7.64
N LYS A 91 -31.42 -17.49 -8.97
CA LYS A 91 -32.40 -16.82 -9.86
C LYS A 91 -32.88 -15.36 -9.62
N ALA A 92 -32.85 -14.64 -10.75
CA ALA A 92 -33.46 -13.35 -11.05
C ALA A 92 -34.94 -13.17 -10.63
N ALA A 93 -35.28 -11.92 -10.32
CA ALA A 93 -36.53 -11.29 -10.74
C ALA A 93 -36.39 -9.76 -10.72
N ASP A 94 -36.91 -9.15 -11.79
CA ASP A 94 -37.04 -7.72 -12.06
C ASP A 94 -37.91 -6.95 -11.05
N ALA A 95 -37.91 -5.63 -11.24
CA ALA A 95 -38.84 -4.58 -10.76
C ALA A 95 -38.27 -3.66 -9.67
N GLU A 96 -38.50 -2.36 -9.65
CA GLU A 96 -39.01 -1.37 -10.59
C GLU A 96 -38.60 -0.02 -9.95
N SER A 97 -38.34 1.02 -10.74
CA SER A 97 -38.30 2.38 -10.24
C SER A 97 -39.68 2.79 -9.70
N PRO A 98 -39.74 3.80 -8.83
CA PRO A 98 -40.63 4.89 -9.17
C PRO A 98 -39.95 6.25 -9.05
N SER A 99 -40.10 6.99 -10.13
CA SER A 99 -40.16 8.44 -10.16
C SER A 99 -41.33 8.96 -9.33
N SER A 100 -41.11 10.01 -8.52
CA SER A 100 -42.10 11.06 -8.37
C SER A 100 -41.46 12.37 -7.90
N SER A 101 -41.59 13.35 -8.77
CA SER A 101 -41.56 14.78 -8.57
C SER A 101 -42.39 15.27 -7.37
N GLY A 102 -41.92 16.32 -6.71
CA GLY A 102 -42.69 17.09 -5.73
C GLY A 102 -41.91 18.31 -5.24
N ASP A 103 -42.26 19.48 -5.79
CA ASP A 103 -41.77 20.80 -5.43
C ASP A 103 -42.00 21.16 -3.96
N GLY A 104 -41.06 21.89 -3.35
CA GLY A 104 -41.20 22.44 -2.00
C GLY A 104 -40.06 23.39 -1.65
N LYS A 105 -40.35 24.68 -1.68
CA LYS A 105 -39.43 25.82 -1.62
C LYS A 105 -39.13 26.26 -0.17
N ALA A 106 -37.84 26.49 0.08
CA ALA A 106 -37.17 27.44 0.98
C ALA A 106 -37.43 27.47 2.50
N SER A 107 -36.34 27.43 3.28
CA SER A 107 -35.96 28.54 4.16
C SER A 107 -34.49 28.48 4.56
N ASP A 108 -33.88 29.65 4.58
CA ASP A 108 -32.46 29.97 4.69
C ASP A 108 -31.83 29.71 6.07
N ALA A 109 -30.54 29.36 6.07
CA ALA A 109 -29.64 29.61 7.19
C ALA A 109 -28.21 29.84 6.66
N GLU A 110 -27.67 31.02 6.97
CA GLU A 110 -26.38 31.57 6.57
C GLU A 110 -25.18 30.68 6.95
N ALA A 111 -24.23 30.55 6.01
CA ALA A 111 -22.89 30.01 6.23
C ALA A 111 -21.86 31.15 6.12
N PRO A 112 -20.79 31.16 6.94
CA PRO A 112 -19.74 32.17 6.84
C PRO A 112 -18.81 31.87 5.66
N SER A 113 -18.54 32.91 4.87
CA SER A 113 -17.62 32.94 3.75
C SER A 113 -16.16 32.86 4.20
N GLY A 114 -15.46 31.80 3.79
CA GLY A 114 -14.01 31.69 3.84
C GLY A 114 -13.50 31.21 2.48
N ASP A 115 -12.90 32.11 1.72
CA ASP A 115 -12.35 31.87 0.39
C ASP A 115 -11.04 31.07 0.46
N ASP A 116 -11.11 29.74 0.33
CA ASP A 116 -9.95 28.90 -0.04
C ASP A 116 -10.17 28.34 -1.44
N LYS A 117 -9.84 29.18 -2.43
CA LYS A 117 -9.89 28.85 -3.85
C LYS A 117 -8.80 27.84 -4.19
N ALA A 118 -9.19 26.58 -4.31
CA ALA A 118 -8.38 25.54 -4.97
C ALA A 118 -7.89 26.05 -6.34
N PRO A 119 -6.63 25.77 -6.74
CA PRO A 119 -6.13 26.21 -8.02
C PRO A 119 -6.96 25.55 -9.13
N ALA A 120 -7.69 26.38 -9.87
CA ALA A 120 -8.45 25.98 -11.04
C ALA A 120 -7.50 25.35 -12.07
N ALA A 121 -7.93 24.24 -12.67
CA ALA A 121 -7.33 23.65 -13.86
C ALA A 121 -7.44 24.65 -15.03
N GLY A 122 -6.46 25.56 -15.10
CA GLY A 122 -6.31 26.52 -16.18
C GLY A 122 -5.85 25.82 -17.45
N GLY A 123 -6.55 26.08 -18.55
CA GLY A 123 -6.28 25.54 -19.88
C GLY A 123 -4.81 25.64 -20.29
N ALA A 124 -4.36 24.58 -20.96
CA ALA A 124 -3.00 24.42 -21.45
C ALA A 124 -2.63 25.52 -22.47
N SER A 125 -1.75 26.43 -22.08
CA SER A 125 -0.97 27.23 -23.02
C SER A 125 0.50 27.26 -22.61
N GLY A 126 1.38 26.73 -23.47
CA GLY A 126 2.81 27.05 -23.52
C GLY A 126 3.80 26.03 -22.93
N GLY A 127 3.67 24.74 -23.20
CA GLY A 127 4.69 23.73 -22.85
C GLY A 127 4.96 22.77 -24.01
N ASP A 128 6.19 22.27 -24.13
CA ASP A 128 6.59 21.32 -25.17
C ASP A 128 5.81 20.00 -25.04
N VAL A 129 5.34 19.48 -26.18
CA VAL A 129 4.48 18.30 -26.24
C VAL A 129 5.26 17.09 -26.75
N PHE A 130 5.31 16.05 -25.94
CA PHE A 130 6.01 14.80 -26.19
C PHE A 130 5.00 13.67 -26.36
N ASP A 131 4.56 13.44 -27.60
CA ASP A 131 3.64 12.35 -27.94
C ASP A 131 4.42 11.02 -27.98
N VAL A 132 4.02 10.05 -27.15
CA VAL A 132 4.74 8.75 -27.04
C VAL A 132 4.87 8.02 -28.38
N THR A 133 3.93 8.21 -29.31
CA THR A 133 3.97 7.55 -30.63
C THR A 133 5.12 8.05 -31.51
N LYS A 134 5.58 9.30 -31.30
CA LYS A 134 6.74 9.88 -31.98
C LYS A 134 8.08 9.40 -31.40
N TYR A 135 8.04 8.66 -30.29
CA TYR A 135 9.20 8.08 -29.61
C TYR A 135 9.13 6.54 -29.61
N GLY A 136 8.46 5.97 -30.60
CA GLY A 136 8.44 4.53 -30.83
C GLY A 136 7.38 3.77 -30.05
N ALA A 137 6.45 4.44 -29.36
CA ALA A 137 5.33 3.73 -28.76
C ALA A 137 4.34 3.26 -29.83
N VAL A 138 4.12 1.94 -29.91
CA VAL A 138 3.19 1.32 -30.86
C VAL A 138 2.06 0.65 -30.08
N SER A 139 0.83 0.79 -30.59
CA SER A 139 -0.35 0.18 -29.99
C SER A 139 -0.21 -1.34 -29.98
N GLY A 140 -0.37 -1.98 -28.83
CA GLY A 140 -0.24 -3.43 -28.65
C GLY A 140 1.19 -3.94 -28.45
N GLU A 141 2.22 -3.11 -28.61
CA GLU A 141 3.62 -3.48 -28.41
C GLU A 141 4.18 -2.92 -27.10
N LYS A 142 5.27 -3.53 -26.62
CA LYS A 142 5.97 -3.08 -25.41
C LYS A 142 6.70 -1.78 -25.67
N ASN A 143 6.35 -0.76 -24.91
CA ASN A 143 6.89 0.58 -25.09
C ASN A 143 7.99 0.91 -24.07
N ASN A 144 8.87 1.84 -24.43
CA ASN A 144 10.05 2.23 -23.65
C ASN A 144 9.89 3.62 -22.99
N VAL A 145 10.91 4.04 -22.25
CA VAL A 145 10.95 5.31 -21.50
C VAL A 145 11.54 6.49 -22.28
N GLN A 146 11.75 6.39 -23.60
CA GLN A 146 12.46 7.43 -24.37
C GLN A 146 11.75 8.78 -24.34
N THR A 147 10.42 8.79 -24.43
CA THR A 147 9.62 10.01 -24.32
C THR A 147 9.85 10.73 -22.99
N TRP A 148 9.94 9.97 -21.89
CA TRP A 148 10.23 10.52 -20.57
C TRP A 148 11.60 11.16 -20.52
N VAL A 149 12.63 10.47 -21.04
CA VAL A 149 14.00 11.00 -21.06
C VAL A 149 14.06 12.33 -21.83
N ALA A 150 13.37 12.42 -22.96
CA ALA A 150 13.28 13.65 -23.75
C ALA A 150 12.58 14.77 -22.98
N ALA A 151 11.39 14.50 -22.44
CA ALA A 151 10.60 15.48 -21.68
C ALA A 151 11.31 15.97 -20.41
N CYS A 152 11.92 15.05 -19.66
CA CYS A 152 12.59 15.33 -18.39
C CYS A 152 13.89 16.15 -18.57
N LYS A 153 14.61 15.94 -19.67
CA LYS A 153 15.84 16.66 -20.01
C LYS A 153 15.60 17.97 -20.76
N GLN A 154 14.38 18.21 -21.24
CA GLN A 154 14.01 19.46 -21.90
C GLN A 154 14.33 20.66 -20.99
N GLY A 155 14.59 21.81 -21.59
CA GLY A 155 14.95 23.05 -20.88
C GLY A 155 13.94 23.47 -19.80
N THR A 156 14.20 24.61 -19.15
CA THR A 156 13.33 25.15 -18.10
C THR A 156 11.93 25.45 -18.65
N GLY A 157 10.89 24.86 -18.06
CA GLY A 157 9.50 25.05 -18.51
C GLY A 157 8.59 23.88 -18.14
N LYS A 158 7.36 23.90 -18.68
CA LYS A 158 6.41 22.78 -18.57
C LYS A 158 6.65 21.81 -19.71
N ALA A 159 6.81 20.52 -19.39
CA ALA A 159 6.85 19.45 -20.39
C ALA A 159 5.58 18.61 -20.26
N ARG A 160 4.94 18.30 -21.39
CA ARG A 160 3.72 17.50 -21.44
C ARG A 160 3.92 16.26 -22.28
N ILE A 161 3.96 15.12 -21.62
CA ILE A 161 3.95 13.80 -22.25
C ILE A 161 2.49 13.45 -22.54
N VAL A 162 2.19 13.04 -23.77
CA VAL A 162 0.85 12.62 -24.20
C VAL A 162 0.88 11.15 -24.55
N ILE A 163 0.04 10.36 -23.87
CA ILE A 163 -0.34 9.00 -24.28
C ILE A 163 -1.69 9.14 -24.99
N PRO A 164 -1.72 9.17 -26.33
CA PRO A 164 -2.96 9.44 -27.06
C PRO A 164 -3.96 8.29 -26.93
N ALA A 165 -5.14 8.46 -27.53
CA ALA A 165 -6.11 7.37 -27.64
C ALA A 165 -5.48 6.13 -28.32
N GLY A 166 -5.76 4.95 -27.78
CA GLY A 166 -5.16 3.68 -28.20
C GLY A 166 -4.85 2.77 -27.02
N THR A 167 -4.30 1.59 -27.29
CA THR A 167 -3.94 0.61 -26.25
C THR A 167 -2.44 0.35 -26.29
N PHE A 168 -1.73 0.72 -25.23
CA PHE A 168 -0.27 0.63 -25.16
C PHE A 168 0.14 -0.43 -24.14
N LEU A 169 0.94 -1.40 -24.54
CA LEU A 169 1.46 -2.42 -23.63
C LEU A 169 2.79 -1.93 -23.01
N VAL A 170 2.94 -2.10 -21.71
CA VAL A 170 4.10 -1.60 -20.96
C VAL A 170 4.57 -2.68 -19.98
N GLY A 171 5.88 -2.95 -20.01
CA GLY A 171 6.56 -3.73 -18.95
C GLY A 171 6.85 -2.85 -17.73
N PRO A 172 7.73 -3.26 -16.81
CA PRO A 172 8.18 -2.36 -15.76
C PRO A 172 8.92 -1.16 -16.34
N VAL A 173 8.50 0.04 -15.96
CA VAL A 173 9.15 1.30 -16.36
C VAL A 173 9.41 2.19 -15.15
N VAL A 174 10.56 2.87 -15.18
CA VAL A 174 10.97 3.84 -14.17
C VAL A 174 11.13 5.21 -14.81
N PHE A 175 10.34 6.16 -14.34
CA PHE A 175 10.35 7.57 -14.70
C PHE A 175 11.18 8.33 -13.66
N GLN A 176 12.48 8.42 -13.94
CA GLN A 176 13.48 8.96 -13.02
C GLN A 176 13.69 10.47 -13.21
N GLY A 177 13.74 11.21 -12.11
CA GLY A 177 14.24 12.59 -12.01
C GLY A 177 15.67 12.68 -11.43
N PRO A 178 16.16 13.87 -11.09
CA PRO A 178 15.47 15.15 -11.17
C PRO A 178 15.30 15.61 -12.63
N CYS A 179 14.16 16.22 -12.93
CA CYS A 179 13.89 16.78 -14.23
C CYS A 179 14.14 18.29 -14.25
N LYS A 180 14.56 18.80 -15.41
CA LYS A 180 14.74 20.24 -15.62
C LYS A 180 13.40 20.94 -15.84
N ALA A 181 12.45 20.23 -16.47
CA ALA A 181 11.07 20.67 -16.60
C ALA A 181 10.30 20.45 -15.29
N SER A 182 9.47 21.42 -14.90
CA SER A 182 8.58 21.31 -13.75
C SER A 182 7.38 22.27 -13.88
N PRO A 183 6.13 21.80 -13.71
CA PRO A 183 5.76 20.39 -13.59
C PRO A 183 5.98 19.62 -14.90
N ILE A 184 6.24 18.31 -14.78
CA ILE A 184 6.01 17.37 -15.88
C ILE A 184 4.56 16.93 -15.83
N VAL A 185 3.88 17.06 -16.97
CA VAL A 185 2.51 16.60 -17.15
C VAL A 185 2.54 15.29 -17.94
N VAL A 186 1.91 14.24 -17.41
CA VAL A 186 1.61 12.99 -18.10
C VAL A 186 0.12 12.98 -18.38
N GLU A 187 -0.26 13.33 -19.61
CA GLU A 187 -1.64 13.35 -20.07
C GLU A 187 -1.95 12.02 -20.78
N VAL A 188 -2.87 11.27 -20.21
CA VAL A 188 -3.23 9.91 -20.63
C VAL A 188 -4.64 9.92 -21.17
N GLN A 189 -4.78 9.70 -22.47
CA GLN A 189 -6.07 9.69 -23.17
C GLN A 189 -6.50 8.26 -23.56
N GLY A 190 -5.53 7.34 -23.68
CA GLY A 190 -5.77 5.93 -24.02
C GLY A 190 -5.78 4.98 -22.83
N THR A 191 -5.52 3.71 -23.12
CA THR A 191 -5.35 2.63 -22.14
C THR A 191 -3.90 2.16 -22.13
N VAL A 192 -3.28 2.17 -20.96
CA VAL A 192 -1.96 1.58 -20.71
C VAL A 192 -2.16 0.23 -20.02
N LYS A 193 -1.67 -0.85 -20.63
CA LYS A 193 -1.79 -2.21 -20.11
C LYS A 193 -0.44 -2.70 -19.60
N ALA A 194 -0.42 -3.26 -18.40
CA ALA A 194 0.77 -3.93 -17.88
C ALA A 194 0.98 -5.29 -18.56
N THR A 195 2.20 -5.74 -18.80
CA THR A 195 2.47 -7.14 -19.23
C THR A 195 1.87 -8.16 -18.23
N THR A 196 1.58 -9.37 -18.70
CA THR A 196 1.04 -10.47 -17.86
C THR A 196 2.07 -11.53 -17.54
N ASP A 197 3.25 -11.44 -18.15
CA ASP A 197 4.37 -12.31 -17.80
C ASP A 197 4.98 -11.81 -16.49
N VAL A 198 4.75 -12.57 -15.41
CA VAL A 198 5.25 -12.24 -14.07
C VAL A 198 6.78 -12.25 -14.00
N SER A 199 7.45 -13.00 -14.88
CA SER A 199 8.91 -13.11 -14.90
C SER A 199 9.61 -11.84 -15.41
N GLU A 200 8.88 -10.93 -16.07
CA GLU A 200 9.41 -9.65 -16.53
C GLU A 200 9.55 -8.62 -15.41
N TYR A 201 8.91 -8.85 -14.27
CA TYR A 201 8.92 -7.93 -13.14
C TYR A 201 10.17 -8.13 -12.27
N SER A 202 11.22 -7.38 -12.59
CA SER A 202 12.41 -7.26 -11.74
C SER A 202 12.21 -6.31 -10.55
N SER A 203 11.16 -5.48 -10.60
CA SER A 203 10.72 -4.56 -9.55
C SER A 203 9.29 -4.91 -9.09
N PRO A 204 8.92 -4.61 -7.83
CA PRO A 204 7.58 -4.86 -7.31
C PRO A 204 6.53 -3.85 -7.79
N GLU A 205 6.81 -3.15 -8.89
CA GLU A 205 5.93 -2.16 -9.51
C GLU A 205 6.17 -2.11 -11.03
N TRP A 206 5.17 -1.65 -11.78
CA TRP A 206 5.28 -1.53 -13.24
C TRP A 206 5.30 -0.10 -13.78
N PHE A 207 4.83 0.87 -13.00
CA PHE A 207 4.84 2.29 -13.35
C PHE A 207 5.42 3.12 -12.20
N SER A 208 6.75 3.25 -12.15
CA SER A 208 7.47 3.95 -11.06
C SER A 208 7.82 5.39 -11.42
N PHE A 209 7.60 6.32 -10.49
CA PHE A 209 8.06 7.70 -10.56
C PHE A 209 8.99 7.99 -9.40
N GLU A 210 10.21 8.45 -9.69
CA GLU A 210 11.27 8.56 -8.68
C GLU A 210 11.99 9.90 -8.70
N GLN A 211 12.13 10.53 -7.54
CA GLN A 211 12.91 11.77 -7.34
C GLN A 211 12.44 12.93 -8.24
N ILE A 212 11.13 13.15 -8.31
CA ILE A 212 10.51 14.19 -9.13
C ILE A 212 9.94 15.29 -8.25
N THR A 213 10.13 16.55 -8.64
CA THR A 213 9.42 17.70 -8.07
C THR A 213 8.52 18.32 -9.14
N GLY A 214 7.21 18.38 -8.89
CA GLY A 214 6.23 18.85 -9.86
C GLY A 214 5.84 17.76 -10.85
N LEU A 215 4.82 16.97 -10.51
CA LEU A 215 4.25 15.93 -11.37
C LEU A 215 2.74 16.11 -11.47
N LEU A 216 2.17 16.06 -12.67
CA LEU A 216 0.74 15.99 -12.90
C LEU A 216 0.43 14.79 -13.78
N ILE A 217 -0.34 13.83 -13.29
CA ILE A 217 -0.90 12.73 -14.10
C ILE A 217 -2.38 13.02 -14.32
N THR A 218 -2.82 13.08 -15.58
CA THR A 218 -4.20 13.48 -15.94
C THR A 218 -4.66 12.87 -17.26
N GLY A 219 -5.81 13.29 -17.80
CA GLY A 219 -6.29 12.95 -19.16
C GLY A 219 -7.44 11.95 -19.23
N LYS A 220 -7.90 11.42 -18.08
CA LYS A 220 -9.01 10.46 -17.95
C LYS A 220 -8.79 9.07 -18.57
N GLY A 221 -7.58 8.77 -19.02
CA GLY A 221 -7.19 7.46 -19.51
C GLY A 221 -7.16 6.39 -18.42
N THR A 222 -6.95 5.15 -18.84
CA THR A 222 -6.99 3.95 -17.98
C THR A 222 -5.63 3.29 -17.89
N PHE A 223 -5.23 2.89 -16.70
CA PHE A 223 -4.11 2.00 -16.43
C PHE A 223 -4.67 0.64 -16.00
N ASP A 224 -4.57 -0.34 -16.89
CA ASP A 224 -5.06 -1.71 -16.67
C ASP A 224 -3.89 -2.60 -16.25
N GLY A 225 -3.88 -2.95 -14.95
CA GLY A 225 -2.88 -3.81 -14.34
C GLY A 225 -2.99 -5.28 -14.76
N GLN A 226 -4.08 -5.70 -15.41
CA GLN A 226 -4.33 -7.09 -15.83
C GLN A 226 -4.18 -8.13 -14.69
N GLY A 227 -4.52 -7.74 -13.46
CA GLY A 227 -4.47 -8.55 -12.24
C GLY A 227 -5.11 -9.94 -12.34
N PRO A 228 -6.34 -10.09 -12.89
CA PRO A 228 -7.03 -11.38 -12.98
C PRO A 228 -6.22 -12.50 -13.65
N LYS A 229 -5.28 -12.14 -14.54
CA LYS A 229 -4.45 -13.12 -15.25
C LYS A 229 -3.34 -13.71 -14.39
N VAL A 230 -2.98 -13.04 -13.29
CA VAL A 230 -1.80 -13.36 -12.48
C VAL A 230 -2.08 -13.53 -10.99
N TRP A 231 -3.25 -13.16 -10.48
CA TRP A 231 -3.58 -13.33 -9.04
C TRP A 231 -3.45 -14.76 -8.53
N LYS A 232 -3.64 -15.76 -9.41
CA LYS A 232 -3.40 -17.18 -9.11
C LYS A 232 -1.96 -17.51 -8.68
N PHE A 233 -1.01 -16.61 -8.92
CA PHE A 233 0.39 -16.74 -8.51
C PHE A 233 0.68 -16.10 -7.15
N ASN A 234 -0.29 -15.41 -6.53
CA ASN A 234 -0.12 -14.90 -5.18
C ASN A 234 -0.26 -16.04 -4.16
N ASP A 235 0.83 -16.39 -3.49
CA ASP A 235 0.89 -17.42 -2.46
C ASP A 235 1.30 -16.87 -1.08
N CYS A 236 1.35 -15.54 -0.93
CA CYS A 236 1.82 -14.85 0.27
C CYS A 236 1.07 -15.16 1.57
N ASP A 237 -0.14 -15.72 1.48
CA ASP A 237 -0.89 -16.16 2.65
C ASP A 237 -0.32 -17.45 3.25
N THR A 238 0.40 -18.26 2.46
CA THR A 238 0.91 -19.59 2.87
C THR A 238 2.41 -19.73 2.74
N ASN A 239 3.05 -18.94 1.86
CA ASN A 239 4.48 -18.99 1.60
C ASN A 239 5.20 -17.82 2.33
N PRO A 240 6.09 -18.09 3.29
CA PRO A 240 6.86 -17.05 3.98
C PRO A 240 7.88 -16.35 3.07
N ASP A 241 8.30 -17.01 1.99
CA ASP A 241 9.25 -16.51 0.99
C ASP A 241 8.55 -16.02 -0.29
N CYS A 242 7.25 -15.73 -0.20
CA CYS A 242 6.46 -15.31 -1.35
C CYS A 242 7.05 -14.07 -2.03
N GLN A 243 6.86 -14.00 -3.35
CA GLN A 243 7.11 -12.80 -4.11
C GLN A 243 5.79 -12.05 -4.30
N HIS A 244 5.74 -10.80 -3.80
CA HIS A 244 4.58 -9.94 -4.07
C HIS A 244 4.42 -9.68 -5.57
N LEU A 245 3.18 -9.69 -6.03
CA LEU A 245 2.84 -9.24 -7.38
C LEU A 245 3.11 -7.74 -7.54
N ALA A 246 3.29 -7.28 -8.78
CA ALA A 246 3.67 -5.89 -9.04
C ALA A 246 2.50 -4.91 -8.80
N ALA A 247 2.76 -3.89 -7.99
CA ALA A 247 1.88 -2.73 -7.85
C ALA A 247 1.78 -1.95 -9.16
N SER A 248 0.67 -1.22 -9.36
CA SER A 248 0.50 -0.44 -10.58
C SER A 248 1.33 0.83 -10.60
N PHE A 249 1.20 1.65 -9.57
CA PHE A 249 2.00 2.86 -9.42
C PHE A 249 2.84 2.81 -8.16
N LYS A 250 4.06 3.30 -8.28
CA LYS A 250 4.90 3.65 -7.13
C LYS A 250 5.48 5.04 -7.31
N PHE A 251 5.38 5.83 -6.25
CA PHE A 251 5.98 7.16 -6.17
C PHE A 251 7.02 7.12 -5.05
N THR A 252 8.28 7.35 -5.40
CA THR A 252 9.38 7.36 -4.42
C THR A 252 10.08 8.71 -4.46
N ASP A 253 10.15 9.40 -3.32
CA ASP A 253 10.79 10.71 -3.24
C ASP A 253 10.18 11.76 -4.18
N VAL A 254 8.84 11.71 -4.35
CA VAL A 254 8.08 12.63 -5.21
C VAL A 254 7.52 13.80 -4.39
N LYS A 255 7.66 15.02 -4.90
CA LYS A 255 7.20 16.25 -4.25
C LYS A 255 6.30 17.06 -5.17
N ASN A 256 5.25 17.68 -4.62
CA ASN A 256 4.33 18.54 -5.36
C ASN A 256 3.69 17.80 -6.54
N ALA A 257 2.95 16.73 -6.25
CA ALA A 257 2.35 15.87 -7.26
C ALA A 257 0.82 15.87 -7.20
N VAL A 258 0.20 15.75 -8.37
CA VAL A 258 -1.25 15.62 -8.53
C VAL A 258 -1.55 14.46 -9.47
N VAL A 259 -2.44 13.56 -9.06
CA VAL A 259 -3.05 12.52 -9.89
C VAL A 259 -4.53 12.87 -10.00
N ASP A 260 -4.99 13.21 -11.21
CA ASP A 260 -6.33 13.73 -11.45
C ASP A 260 -7.07 12.97 -12.55
N GLY A 261 -8.24 12.44 -12.19
CA GLY A 261 -9.23 11.98 -13.17
C GLY A 261 -8.93 10.67 -13.88
N ILE A 262 -7.79 10.02 -13.63
CA ILE A 262 -7.43 8.74 -14.27
C ILE A 262 -8.17 7.56 -13.65
N THR A 263 -8.24 6.45 -14.39
CA THR A 263 -8.70 5.15 -13.90
C THR A 263 -7.52 4.20 -13.68
N SER A 264 -7.46 3.54 -12.53
CA SER A 264 -6.56 2.42 -12.24
C SER A 264 -7.40 1.15 -12.08
N LEU A 265 -7.27 0.24 -13.04
CA LEU A 265 -8.10 -0.96 -13.20
C LEU A 265 -7.27 -2.21 -12.92
N ASP A 266 -7.82 -3.11 -12.11
CA ASP A 266 -7.34 -4.49 -11.92
C ASP A 266 -5.84 -4.57 -11.66
N SER A 267 -5.36 -3.88 -10.61
CA SER A 267 -3.95 -4.00 -10.23
C SER A 267 -3.60 -5.44 -9.81
N LYS A 268 -2.35 -5.86 -10.04
CA LYS A 268 -1.89 -7.18 -9.61
C LYS A 268 -1.69 -7.26 -8.10
N TRP A 269 -1.40 -6.10 -7.48
CA TRP A 269 -1.23 -5.88 -6.04
C TRP A 269 -1.77 -4.47 -5.74
N PHE A 270 -1.05 -3.59 -5.06
CA PHE A 270 -1.51 -2.22 -4.81
C PHE A 270 -1.76 -1.42 -6.10
N HIS A 271 -2.80 -0.60 -6.13
CA HIS A 271 -3.03 0.34 -7.24
C HIS A 271 -2.05 1.50 -7.17
N PHE A 272 -1.95 2.19 -6.02
CA PHE A 272 -1.03 3.30 -5.79
C PHE A 272 -0.22 3.10 -4.52
N PHE A 273 1.10 3.15 -4.62
CA PHE A 273 2.01 3.20 -3.47
C PHE A 273 2.79 4.51 -3.44
N VAL A 274 2.49 5.36 -2.46
CA VAL A 274 3.20 6.63 -2.21
C VAL A 274 4.19 6.44 -1.08
N TYR A 275 5.47 6.60 -1.39
CA TYR A 275 6.57 6.37 -0.48
C TYR A 275 7.54 7.56 -0.42
N ARG A 276 7.94 7.97 0.79
CA ARG A 276 8.88 9.09 1.02
C ARG A 276 8.55 10.37 0.26
N SER A 277 7.27 10.70 0.15
CA SER A 277 6.77 11.74 -0.75
C SER A 277 6.01 12.82 0.00
N SER A 278 5.96 14.05 -0.53
CA SER A 278 5.26 15.15 0.15
C SER A 278 4.49 16.09 -0.78
N ASN A 279 3.45 16.72 -0.23
CA ASN A 279 2.52 17.57 -0.98
C ASN A 279 1.95 16.83 -2.20
N PHE A 280 1.15 15.80 -1.92
CA PHE A 280 0.63 14.87 -2.93
C PHE A 280 -0.90 14.92 -2.93
N THR A 281 -1.53 15.07 -4.10
CA THR A 281 -3.00 15.10 -4.22
C THR A 281 -3.47 14.02 -5.19
N PHE A 282 -4.39 13.17 -4.73
CA PHE A 282 -5.26 12.37 -5.59
C PHE A 282 -6.62 13.06 -5.66
N GLN A 283 -7.13 13.31 -6.86
CA GLN A 283 -8.46 13.89 -7.02
C GLN A 283 -9.22 13.26 -8.19
N ASN A 284 -10.52 13.02 -8.01
CA ASN A 284 -11.40 12.44 -9.05
C ASN A 284 -10.87 11.12 -9.64
N VAL A 285 -10.07 10.36 -8.88
CA VAL A 285 -9.50 9.09 -9.35
C VAL A 285 -10.55 7.99 -9.24
N LEU A 286 -10.54 7.05 -10.19
CA LEU A 286 -11.30 5.81 -10.10
C LEU A 286 -10.35 4.63 -9.94
N VAL A 287 -10.47 3.90 -8.83
CA VAL A 287 -9.79 2.62 -8.60
C VAL A 287 -10.83 1.51 -8.63
N THR A 288 -10.59 0.48 -9.45
CA THR A 288 -11.48 -0.68 -9.55
C THR A 288 -10.71 -1.98 -9.64
N ALA A 289 -10.98 -2.89 -8.72
CA ALA A 289 -10.73 -4.31 -8.78
C ALA A 289 -11.88 -5.07 -8.06
N PRO A 290 -12.08 -6.38 -8.33
CA PRO A 290 -13.05 -7.22 -7.64
C PRO A 290 -12.88 -7.22 -6.11
N GLY A 291 -13.96 -7.45 -5.36
CA GLY A 291 -13.91 -7.48 -3.88
C GLY A 291 -13.10 -8.65 -3.29
N ASP A 292 -12.73 -9.62 -4.11
CA ASP A 292 -11.95 -10.81 -3.79
C ASP A 292 -10.54 -10.78 -4.41
N SER A 293 -10.11 -9.66 -5.02
CA SER A 293 -8.76 -9.56 -5.58
C SER A 293 -7.69 -9.41 -4.49
N PRO A 294 -6.62 -10.22 -4.51
CA PRO A 294 -5.72 -10.35 -3.37
C PRO A 294 -4.82 -9.12 -3.18
N ASN A 295 -4.87 -8.53 -1.99
CA ASN A 295 -3.99 -7.43 -1.55
C ASN A 295 -3.93 -6.27 -2.55
N THR A 296 -5.09 -5.88 -3.06
CA THR A 296 -5.20 -4.87 -4.12
C THR A 296 -5.39 -3.46 -3.58
N ASP A 297 -4.70 -3.08 -2.50
CA ASP A 297 -4.89 -1.79 -1.82
C ASP A 297 -5.05 -0.63 -2.81
N GLY A 298 -6.03 0.25 -2.59
CA GLY A 298 -6.31 1.37 -3.48
C GLY A 298 -5.18 2.41 -3.43
N ILE A 299 -5.07 3.12 -2.31
CA ILE A 299 -4.00 4.10 -2.07
C ILE A 299 -3.26 3.73 -0.79
N HIS A 300 -2.01 3.34 -0.93
CA HIS A 300 -1.12 2.96 0.16
C HIS A 300 -0.09 4.06 0.41
N LEU A 301 -0.06 4.63 1.63
CA LEU A 301 0.82 5.74 2.02
C LEU A 301 1.83 5.29 3.07
N SER A 302 3.13 5.49 2.82
CA SER A 302 4.19 5.26 3.81
C SER A 302 5.25 6.35 3.74
N SER A 303 5.71 6.85 4.90
CA SER A 303 6.67 7.96 4.94
C SER A 303 6.21 9.16 4.09
N ALA A 304 4.92 9.52 4.18
CA ALA A 304 4.33 10.58 3.34
C ALA A 304 3.85 11.76 4.17
N THR A 305 3.93 12.98 3.64
CA THR A 305 3.48 14.18 4.38
C THR A 305 2.68 15.15 3.52
N GLY A 306 1.55 15.64 4.03
CA GLY A 306 0.72 16.60 3.30
C GLY A 306 0.04 15.93 2.10
N VAL A 307 -0.69 14.84 2.36
CA VAL A 307 -1.41 14.08 1.32
C VAL A 307 -2.90 14.42 1.34
N LYS A 308 -3.47 14.70 0.18
CA LYS A 308 -4.91 14.94 -0.01
C LYS A 308 -5.50 13.88 -0.93
N ILE A 309 -6.58 13.23 -0.51
CA ILE A 309 -7.33 12.26 -1.33
C ILE A 309 -8.77 12.77 -1.41
N LEU A 310 -9.14 13.31 -2.57
CA LEU A 310 -10.34 14.12 -2.74
C LEU A 310 -11.27 13.51 -3.79
N LYS A 311 -12.56 13.31 -3.47
CA LYS A 311 -13.59 12.94 -4.46
C LYS A 311 -13.24 11.70 -5.29
N THR A 312 -12.55 10.75 -4.67
CA THR A 312 -12.03 9.53 -5.31
C THR A 312 -12.96 8.36 -5.02
N THR A 313 -13.16 7.48 -6.00
CA THR A 313 -13.92 6.23 -5.83
C THR A 313 -12.97 5.03 -5.86
N ILE A 314 -13.05 4.16 -4.85
CA ILE A 314 -12.13 3.04 -4.68
C ILE A 314 -12.91 1.75 -4.44
N LYS A 315 -12.72 0.77 -5.32
CA LYS A 315 -13.21 -0.61 -5.20
C LYS A 315 -12.02 -1.55 -5.34
N THR A 316 -11.86 -2.47 -4.40
CA THR A 316 -10.69 -3.35 -4.30
C THR A 316 -11.03 -4.59 -3.47
N GLY A 317 -10.14 -5.58 -3.41
CA GLY A 317 -10.21 -6.68 -2.46
C GLY A 317 -9.43 -6.47 -1.16
N ASP A 318 -8.78 -5.32 -0.96
CA ASP A 318 -8.09 -4.98 0.31
C ASP A 318 -8.38 -3.52 0.72
N ASP A 319 -7.49 -2.85 1.46
CA ASP A 319 -7.70 -1.50 1.96
C ASP A 319 -8.01 -0.50 0.84
N CYS A 320 -9.10 0.27 0.95
CA CYS A 320 -9.33 1.37 0.03
C CYS A 320 -8.20 2.40 0.15
N ILE A 321 -7.86 2.72 1.40
CA ILE A 321 -6.74 3.60 1.75
C ILE A 321 -6.03 2.98 2.95
N ALA A 322 -4.72 2.78 2.83
CA ALA A 322 -3.85 2.33 3.91
C ALA A 322 -2.85 3.43 4.25
N ILE A 323 -2.87 3.91 5.50
CA ILE A 323 -1.99 4.96 6.02
C ILE A 323 -1.04 4.32 7.03
N VAL A 324 0.19 4.03 6.62
CA VAL A 324 1.16 3.30 7.46
C VAL A 324 2.23 4.23 8.02
N GLN A 325 3.30 3.65 8.58
CA GLN A 325 4.35 4.33 9.35
C GLN A 325 4.91 5.61 8.71
N ASP A 326 5.33 6.55 9.57
CA ASP A 326 5.94 7.84 9.23
C ASP A 326 5.07 8.73 8.33
N THR A 327 3.75 8.61 8.42
CA THR A 327 2.81 9.38 7.60
C THR A 327 2.12 10.48 8.41
N HIS A 328 2.17 11.72 7.90
CA HIS A 328 1.71 12.91 8.60
C HIS A 328 0.84 13.81 7.72
N ASP A 329 -0.09 14.55 8.32
CA ASP A 329 -0.92 15.55 7.63
C ASP A 329 -1.66 14.98 6.41
N VAL A 330 -2.58 14.05 6.65
CA VAL A 330 -3.39 13.40 5.61
C VAL A 330 -4.84 13.86 5.71
N LEU A 331 -5.39 14.34 4.59
CA LEU A 331 -6.80 14.64 4.43
C LEU A 331 -7.43 13.69 3.40
N VAL A 332 -8.42 12.94 3.83
CA VAL A 332 -9.31 12.14 2.97
C VAL A 332 -10.69 12.79 3.00
N ASP A 333 -11.19 13.26 1.86
CA ASP A 333 -12.43 14.03 1.79
C ASP A 333 -13.27 13.66 0.56
N GLY A 334 -14.55 13.32 0.78
CA GLY A 334 -15.45 12.98 -0.33
C GLY A 334 -15.15 11.63 -0.98
N VAL A 335 -14.53 10.69 -0.27
CA VAL A 335 -14.16 9.37 -0.84
C VAL A 335 -15.34 8.40 -0.78
N THR A 336 -15.57 7.68 -1.87
CA THR A 336 -16.44 6.50 -1.89
C THR A 336 -15.58 5.25 -1.91
N CYS A 337 -15.63 4.47 -0.83
CA CYS A 337 -14.88 3.23 -0.65
C CYS A 337 -15.82 2.03 -0.67
N GLY A 338 -15.42 0.96 -1.33
CA GLY A 338 -16.05 -0.34 -1.17
C GLY A 338 -16.59 -0.96 -2.47
N PRO A 339 -16.45 -2.29 -2.65
CA PRO A 339 -15.95 -3.28 -1.67
C PRO A 339 -14.44 -3.14 -1.37
N GLY A 340 -13.97 -3.81 -0.31
CA GLY A 340 -12.59 -3.74 0.19
C GLY A 340 -12.50 -3.88 1.72
N HIS A 341 -11.40 -3.45 2.32
CA HIS A 341 -11.12 -3.51 3.76
C HIS A 341 -11.32 -2.19 4.51
N GLY A 342 -11.83 -1.15 3.83
CA GLY A 342 -12.15 0.14 4.44
C GLY A 342 -11.01 1.16 4.35
N ILE A 343 -11.06 2.16 5.22
CA ILE A 343 -10.03 3.19 5.36
C ILE A 343 -9.26 2.89 6.64
N SER A 344 -7.98 2.57 6.49
CA SER A 344 -7.16 1.98 7.53
C SER A 344 -5.95 2.84 7.88
N ILE A 345 -5.79 3.15 9.17
CA ILE A 345 -4.51 3.58 9.74
C ILE A 345 -3.78 2.32 10.20
N GLY A 346 -2.63 2.04 9.59
CA GLY A 346 -1.77 0.90 9.84
C GLY A 346 -1.79 -0.17 8.75
N SER A 347 -1.15 -1.33 8.95
CA SER A 347 -0.65 -1.77 10.25
C SER A 347 0.59 -0.98 10.70
N LEU A 348 0.56 -0.45 11.93
CA LEU A 348 1.68 0.25 12.54
C LEU A 348 2.46 -0.67 13.50
N GLY A 349 3.76 -0.44 13.64
CA GLY A 349 4.60 -1.16 14.61
C GLY A 349 5.01 -2.57 14.20
N LYS A 350 4.93 -2.89 12.90
CA LYS A 350 5.37 -4.18 12.37
C LYS A 350 6.88 -4.33 12.49
N TRP A 351 7.61 -3.26 12.13
CA TRP A 351 9.06 -3.28 12.05
C TRP A 351 9.70 -2.45 13.16
N PRO A 352 10.89 -2.85 13.67
CA PRO A 352 11.56 -2.11 14.74
C PRO A 352 11.86 -0.64 14.43
N ALA A 353 11.96 -0.28 13.15
CA ALA A 353 12.25 1.07 12.68
C ALA A 353 11.00 1.86 12.25
N ASP A 354 9.79 1.30 12.42
CA ASP A 354 8.55 2.01 12.12
C ASP A 354 8.45 3.29 12.96
N LYS A 355 8.07 4.41 12.33
CA LYS A 355 7.84 5.66 13.04
C LYS A 355 6.36 6.00 13.17
N GLY A 356 6.07 6.92 14.08
CA GLY A 356 4.74 7.39 14.37
C GLY A 356 4.02 8.07 13.20
N SER A 357 2.73 8.30 13.34
CA SER A 357 1.89 8.94 12.32
C SER A 357 0.87 9.86 12.99
N THR A 358 0.67 11.06 12.46
CA THR A 358 -0.21 12.05 13.11
C THR A 358 -0.91 12.98 12.13
N GLY A 359 -2.00 13.60 12.56
CA GLY A 359 -2.74 14.57 11.74
C GLY A 359 -3.46 13.90 10.58
N ILE A 360 -4.29 12.90 10.87
CA ILE A 360 -5.04 12.14 9.88
C ILE A 360 -6.52 12.49 10.02
N VAL A 361 -7.11 13.03 8.96
CA VAL A 361 -8.53 13.39 8.90
C VAL A 361 -9.19 12.66 7.75
N VAL A 362 -10.22 11.89 8.06
CA VAL A 362 -11.10 11.22 7.10
C VAL A 362 -12.50 11.79 7.26
N GLN A 363 -13.01 12.46 6.22
CA GLN A 363 -14.28 13.16 6.30
C GLN A 363 -15.16 13.03 5.06
N ASN A 364 -16.45 13.28 5.24
CA ASN A 364 -17.47 13.38 4.18
C ASN A 364 -17.45 12.17 3.23
N SER A 365 -17.28 10.97 3.76
CA SER A 365 -16.99 9.77 2.97
C SER A 365 -18.10 8.73 3.06
N ILE A 366 -18.18 7.87 2.05
CA ILE A 366 -19.15 6.77 1.96
C ILE A 366 -18.37 5.46 1.92
N ILE A 367 -18.77 4.48 2.74
CA ILE A 367 -18.17 3.14 2.76
C ILE A 367 -19.24 2.07 2.56
N ASN A 368 -19.16 1.30 1.47
CA ASN A 368 -20.20 0.36 1.05
C ASN A 368 -19.68 -1.07 0.89
N GLY A 369 -20.24 -2.03 1.63
CA GLY A 369 -19.92 -3.45 1.45
C GLY A 369 -18.48 -3.82 1.75
N ALA A 370 -17.78 -3.02 2.56
CA ALA A 370 -16.41 -3.27 2.98
C ALA A 370 -16.35 -4.14 4.25
N THR A 371 -15.23 -4.84 4.46
CA THR A 371 -15.03 -5.63 5.69
C THR A 371 -14.81 -4.76 6.92
N ASN A 372 -14.29 -3.53 6.75
CA ASN A 372 -14.19 -2.55 7.82
C ASN A 372 -14.57 -1.16 7.30
N GLY A 373 -14.94 -0.26 8.23
CA GLY A 373 -15.18 1.14 7.93
C GLY A 373 -13.97 1.99 8.28
N ALA A 374 -14.03 2.62 9.45
CA ALA A 374 -12.93 3.34 10.06
C ALA A 374 -12.07 2.38 10.90
N ARG A 375 -10.87 2.06 10.42
CA ARG A 375 -9.99 1.05 11.04
C ARG A 375 -8.66 1.65 11.51
N ILE A 376 -8.24 1.29 12.71
CA ILE A 376 -6.88 1.50 13.23
C ILE A 376 -6.30 0.14 13.64
N LYS A 377 -5.16 -0.25 13.08
CA LYS A 377 -4.50 -1.54 13.36
C LYS A 377 -3.04 -1.35 13.76
N THR A 378 -2.65 -1.84 14.93
CA THR A 378 -1.25 -1.84 15.40
C THR A 378 -0.81 -3.25 15.74
N TRP A 379 0.42 -3.61 15.36
CA TRP A 379 0.96 -4.94 15.65
C TRP A 379 1.06 -5.18 17.15
N ALA A 380 0.61 -6.37 17.57
CA ALA A 380 1.02 -6.96 18.82
C ALA A 380 2.54 -7.16 18.81
N GLY A 381 3.22 -6.89 19.92
CA GLY A 381 4.67 -7.01 20.01
C GLY A 381 5.39 -5.82 20.66
N PRO A 382 6.72 -5.89 20.70
CA PRO A 382 7.56 -4.99 21.50
C PRO A 382 7.83 -3.64 20.85
N THR A 383 7.54 -3.47 19.55
CA THR A 383 7.79 -2.24 18.81
C THR A 383 6.96 -1.10 19.40
N SER A 384 7.65 -0.08 19.89
CA SER A 384 7.06 1.14 20.40
C SER A 384 7.01 2.23 19.34
N GLY A 385 5.97 3.03 19.38
CA GLY A 385 5.76 4.21 18.55
C GLY A 385 4.44 4.85 18.95
N GLU A 386 4.00 5.86 18.21
CA GLU A 386 2.72 6.52 18.51
C GLU A 386 1.95 6.85 17.25
N ALA A 387 0.62 6.81 17.35
CA ALA A 387 -0.25 7.46 16.39
C ALA A 387 -1.29 8.31 17.12
N SER A 388 -1.45 9.54 16.65
CA SER A 388 -2.25 10.55 17.35
C SER A 388 -2.93 11.54 16.41
N ASN A 389 -3.89 12.31 16.93
CA ASN A 389 -4.64 13.30 16.15
C ASN A 389 -5.27 12.66 14.90
N ILE A 390 -6.17 11.70 15.15
CA ILE A 390 -6.86 10.91 14.13
C ILE A 390 -8.36 11.19 14.22
N VAL A 391 -8.94 11.67 13.13
CA VAL A 391 -10.36 12.01 13.05
C VAL A 391 -11.01 11.23 11.91
N PHE A 392 -12.10 10.55 12.24
CA PHE A 392 -13.07 10.02 11.28
C PHE A 392 -14.40 10.75 11.52
N GLU A 393 -14.82 11.59 10.57
CA GLU A 393 -16.00 12.44 10.74
C GLU A 393 -16.94 12.39 9.55
N ASN A 394 -18.27 12.40 9.79
CA ASN A 394 -19.27 12.49 8.73
C ASN A 394 -19.12 11.36 7.68
N ILE A 395 -19.28 10.12 8.15
CA ILE A 395 -19.11 8.92 7.32
C ILE A 395 -20.42 8.14 7.25
N GLN A 396 -20.86 7.85 6.03
CA GLN A 396 -22.01 7.00 5.76
C GLN A 396 -21.57 5.58 5.42
N MET A 397 -22.15 4.60 6.09
CA MET A 397 -21.78 3.19 5.93
C MET A 397 -22.97 2.34 5.50
N THR A 398 -22.78 1.50 4.48
CA THR A 398 -23.80 0.54 4.05
C THR A 398 -23.22 -0.86 4.08
N ASN A 399 -23.82 -1.75 4.88
CA ASN A 399 -23.45 -3.15 4.96
C ASN A 399 -21.94 -3.37 5.19
N VAL A 400 -21.35 -2.62 6.13
CA VAL A 400 -19.93 -2.72 6.48
C VAL A 400 -19.76 -3.72 7.62
N LYS A 401 -18.86 -4.71 7.51
CA LYS A 401 -18.76 -5.79 8.51
C LYS A 401 -18.28 -5.30 9.89
N ASN A 402 -17.23 -4.49 9.93
CA ASN A 402 -16.72 -3.84 11.15
C ASN A 402 -16.68 -2.31 10.95
N PRO A 403 -17.81 -1.59 11.12
CA PRO A 403 -17.90 -0.15 10.91
C PRO A 403 -16.82 0.68 11.61
N ILE A 404 -16.61 0.49 12.91
CA ILE A 404 -15.58 1.19 13.70
C ILE A 404 -14.73 0.14 14.41
N ILE A 405 -13.43 0.13 14.15
CA ILE A 405 -12.52 -0.84 14.75
C ILE A 405 -11.16 -0.26 15.12
N ILE A 406 -10.72 -0.53 16.34
CA ILE A 406 -9.33 -0.43 16.80
C ILE A 406 -8.87 -1.85 17.14
N ASP A 407 -7.79 -2.30 16.51
CA ASP A 407 -7.16 -3.60 16.76
C ASP A 407 -5.67 -3.42 17.08
N GLN A 408 -5.34 -3.40 18.37
CA GLN A 408 -3.96 -3.41 18.86
C GLN A 408 -3.41 -4.82 19.11
N ASN A 409 -4.12 -5.87 18.67
CA ASN A 409 -3.68 -7.26 18.74
C ASN A 409 -3.35 -7.81 17.33
N TYR A 410 -3.14 -6.93 16.35
CA TYR A 410 -2.94 -7.29 14.96
C TYR A 410 -1.65 -8.11 14.76
N GLY A 411 -1.66 -9.02 13.80
CA GLY A 411 -0.51 -9.84 13.43
C GLY A 411 -0.39 -11.16 14.21
N LYS A 412 0.81 -11.74 14.19
CA LYS A 412 1.06 -13.13 14.65
C LYS A 412 1.37 -13.23 16.17
N TYR A 413 1.82 -12.15 16.81
CA TYR A 413 2.31 -12.16 18.21
C TYR A 413 1.20 -11.91 19.25
N LYS A 414 0.10 -12.67 19.19
CA LYS A 414 -1.11 -12.36 19.97
C LYS A 414 -0.92 -12.38 21.50
N ASP A 415 0.12 -13.05 22.00
CA ASP A 415 0.42 -13.13 23.43
C ASP A 415 1.24 -11.93 23.97
N THR A 416 1.70 -11.03 23.10
CA THR A 416 2.48 -9.85 23.50
C THR A 416 1.68 -8.57 23.22
N PRO A 417 1.16 -7.88 24.25
CA PRO A 417 0.41 -6.65 24.05
C PRO A 417 1.21 -5.61 23.27
N SER A 418 0.57 -4.94 22.31
CA SER A 418 1.24 -3.91 21.49
C SER A 418 1.84 -2.80 22.36
N LYS A 419 3.07 -2.42 22.05
CA LYS A 419 3.74 -1.24 22.63
C LYS A 419 3.51 0.04 21.83
N TRP A 420 2.69 0.00 20.79
CA TRP A 420 2.29 1.20 20.06
C TRP A 420 1.26 2.00 20.85
N LYS A 421 1.48 3.32 21.02
CA LYS A 421 0.57 4.21 21.72
C LYS A 421 -0.45 4.79 20.74
N LEU A 422 -1.72 4.79 21.14
CA LEU A 422 -2.82 5.43 20.43
C LEU A 422 -3.45 6.51 21.32
N SER A 423 -3.58 7.73 20.82
CA SER A 423 -4.14 8.85 21.59
C SER A 423 -4.84 9.86 20.69
N ASP A 424 -5.78 10.64 21.22
CA ASP A 424 -6.44 11.72 20.47
C ASP A 424 -7.13 11.20 19.19
N ILE A 425 -8.04 10.23 19.41
CA ILE A 425 -8.81 9.57 18.35
C ILE A 425 -10.26 9.99 18.46
N HIS A 426 -10.84 10.42 17.34
CA HIS A 426 -12.20 10.92 17.27
C HIS A 426 -12.99 10.21 16.17
N PHE A 427 -14.10 9.57 16.57
CA PHE A 427 -15.13 9.09 15.66
C PHE A 427 -16.36 9.97 15.83
N ARG A 428 -16.78 10.66 14.77
CA ARG A 428 -17.84 11.67 14.82
C ARG A 428 -18.84 11.51 13.67
N LYS A 429 -20.14 11.65 13.93
CA LYS A 429 -21.18 11.70 12.88
C LYS A 429 -21.11 10.50 11.93
N ILE A 430 -20.89 9.30 12.46
CA ILE A 430 -20.82 8.07 11.66
C ILE A 430 -22.17 7.37 11.74
N LYS A 431 -22.83 7.16 10.60
CA LYS A 431 -24.15 6.51 10.58
C LYS A 431 -24.28 5.48 9.47
N GLY A 432 -25.10 4.46 9.68
CA GLY A 432 -25.36 3.47 8.66
C GLY A 432 -25.70 2.07 9.17
N THR A 433 -25.38 1.07 8.35
CA THR A 433 -25.68 -0.33 8.59
C THR A 433 -24.43 -1.18 8.67
N SER A 434 -24.38 -2.05 9.68
CA SER A 434 -23.36 -3.07 9.87
C SER A 434 -23.79 -4.39 9.23
N ALA A 435 -22.84 -5.12 8.62
CA ALA A 435 -23.05 -6.49 8.17
C ALA A 435 -22.86 -7.53 9.30
N SER A 436 -22.32 -7.12 10.45
CA SER A 436 -22.17 -7.96 11.64
C SER A 436 -22.83 -7.33 12.86
N LYS A 437 -23.16 -8.16 13.87
CA LYS A 437 -23.82 -7.68 15.09
C LYS A 437 -22.94 -6.70 15.88
N VAL A 438 -21.63 -6.94 15.91
CA VAL A 438 -20.65 -6.07 16.58
C VAL A 438 -20.24 -4.96 15.60
N ALA A 439 -20.86 -3.79 15.71
CA ALA A 439 -20.56 -2.67 14.83
C ALA A 439 -19.36 -1.82 15.30
N VAL A 440 -19.07 -1.87 16.61
CA VAL A 440 -17.98 -1.12 17.24
C VAL A 440 -17.09 -2.11 17.99
N SER A 441 -15.80 -2.18 17.64
CA SER A 441 -14.82 -3.03 18.31
C SER A 441 -13.57 -2.23 18.68
N LEU A 442 -13.41 -1.90 19.95
CA LEU A 442 -12.28 -1.10 20.46
C LEU A 442 -11.33 -1.98 21.27
N GLY A 443 -10.50 -2.76 20.59
CA GLY A 443 -9.50 -3.64 21.20
C GLY A 443 -8.15 -2.92 21.39
N CYS A 444 -8.01 -2.17 22.48
CA CYS A 444 -6.76 -1.49 22.81
C CYS A 444 -5.83 -2.38 23.64
N SER A 445 -4.54 -2.06 23.60
CA SER A 445 -3.47 -2.80 24.28
C SER A 445 -3.60 -2.67 25.79
N SER A 446 -3.36 -3.75 26.53
CA SER A 446 -3.23 -3.70 27.99
C SER A 446 -1.94 -3.03 28.44
N ALA A 447 -0.90 -3.02 27.60
CA ALA A 447 0.37 -2.35 27.89
C ALA A 447 0.32 -0.84 27.60
N ASN A 448 -0.47 -0.42 26.61
CA ASN A 448 -0.73 0.98 26.28
C ASN A 448 -2.23 1.16 25.97
N PRO A 449 -3.08 1.26 27.00
CA PRO A 449 -4.50 1.51 26.84
C PRO A 449 -4.76 2.78 26.00
N CYS A 450 -5.85 2.80 25.24
CA CYS A 450 -6.22 4.02 24.53
C CYS A 450 -6.69 5.08 25.55
N ASP A 451 -5.88 6.14 25.69
CA ASP A 451 -6.05 7.16 26.74
C ASP A 451 -7.35 7.96 26.60
N THR A 452 -7.76 8.27 25.37
CA THR A 452 -9.05 8.91 25.06
C THR A 452 -9.45 8.54 23.63
N VAL A 453 -10.62 7.91 23.51
CA VAL A 453 -11.32 7.69 22.24
C VAL A 453 -12.64 8.43 22.33
N GLU A 454 -12.82 9.48 21.54
CA GLU A 454 -14.11 10.15 21.45
C GLU A 454 -15.02 9.41 20.47
N MET A 455 -16.26 9.18 20.89
CA MET A 455 -17.36 8.74 20.05
C MET A 455 -18.51 9.72 20.17
N ALA A 456 -18.81 10.44 19.08
CA ALA A 456 -19.88 11.42 19.08
C ALA A 456 -20.81 11.29 17.87
N ASP A 457 -22.12 11.37 18.10
CA ASP A 457 -23.15 11.28 17.04
C ASP A 457 -23.01 10.03 16.15
N ILE A 458 -22.87 8.87 16.78
CA ILE A 458 -22.78 7.56 16.13
C ILE A 458 -24.17 6.93 16.05
N ASP A 459 -24.56 6.43 14.88
CA ASP A 459 -25.84 5.75 14.66
C ASP A 459 -25.70 4.56 13.69
N LEU A 460 -25.31 3.41 14.24
CA LEU A 460 -25.05 2.18 13.52
C LEU A 460 -26.06 1.10 13.91
N THR A 461 -26.69 0.50 12.91
CA THR A 461 -27.70 -0.56 13.10
C THR A 461 -27.25 -1.87 12.48
N PHE A 462 -27.80 -2.99 12.96
CA PHE A 462 -27.59 -4.31 12.38
C PHE A 462 -28.95 -4.91 12.01
N LYS A 463 -29.15 -5.23 10.72
CA LYS A 463 -30.43 -5.74 10.18
C LYS A 463 -31.66 -4.90 10.60
N GLY A 464 -31.52 -3.57 10.61
CA GLY A 464 -32.57 -2.65 11.03
C GLY A 464 -32.85 -2.63 12.55
N GLY A 465 -32.12 -3.42 13.34
CA GLY A 465 -32.18 -3.45 14.79
C GLY A 465 -30.89 -2.95 15.44
N GLU A 466 -30.74 -3.24 16.73
CA GLU A 466 -29.60 -2.81 17.53
C GLU A 466 -28.30 -3.53 17.15
N ALA A 467 -27.25 -2.76 16.90
CA ALA A 467 -25.89 -3.26 16.85
C ALA A 467 -25.27 -3.33 18.26
N GLN A 468 -24.06 -3.86 18.37
CA GLN A 468 -23.32 -4.03 19.62
C GLN A 468 -21.94 -3.39 19.58
N SER A 469 -21.44 -3.06 20.76
CA SER A 469 -20.06 -2.61 20.99
C SER A 469 -19.30 -3.61 21.85
N VAL A 470 -18.02 -3.84 21.54
CA VAL A 470 -17.07 -4.56 22.39
C VAL A 470 -15.81 -3.74 22.56
N CYS A 471 -15.22 -3.74 23.76
CA CYS A 471 -14.09 -2.87 24.07
C CYS A 471 -13.18 -3.53 25.09
N ALA A 472 -11.88 -3.30 24.96
CA ALA A 472 -10.86 -3.69 25.90
C ALA A 472 -9.83 -2.56 26.01
N ASN A 473 -9.50 -2.15 27.24
CA ASN A 473 -8.48 -1.14 27.54
C ASN A 473 -8.69 0.21 26.81
N ALA A 474 -9.95 0.58 26.52
CA ALA A 474 -10.29 1.82 25.82
C ALA A 474 -11.06 2.76 26.75
N LYS A 475 -10.53 3.97 26.96
CA LYS A 475 -11.25 5.04 27.68
C LYS A 475 -12.10 5.82 26.68
N VAL A 476 -13.38 5.48 26.60
CA VAL A 476 -14.32 6.12 25.67
C VAL A 476 -14.96 7.34 26.30
N LYS A 477 -14.91 8.47 25.59
CA LYS A 477 -15.68 9.69 25.88
C LYS A 477 -16.83 9.80 24.89
N GLN A 478 -18.06 9.91 25.40
CA GLN A 478 -19.25 10.04 24.57
C GLN A 478 -19.65 11.51 24.38
N GLY A 479 -20.19 11.83 23.21
CA GLY A 479 -20.83 13.12 22.92
C GLY A 479 -22.08 12.94 22.05
N GLY A 480 -23.15 13.67 22.32
CA GLY A 480 -24.39 13.54 21.54
C GLY A 480 -25.00 12.13 21.60
N THR A 481 -25.56 11.66 20.49
CA THR A 481 -26.18 10.31 20.41
C THR A 481 -25.14 9.26 20.03
N VAL A 482 -25.01 8.17 20.79
CA VAL A 482 -24.08 7.08 20.44
C VAL A 482 -24.81 5.73 20.46
N LYS A 483 -25.07 5.19 19.28
CA LYS A 483 -25.68 3.88 19.03
C LYS A 483 -24.81 3.08 18.06
N PRO A 484 -24.35 1.87 18.42
CA PRO A 484 -24.53 1.22 19.72
C PRO A 484 -23.83 1.95 20.87
N VAL A 485 -24.35 1.80 22.10
CA VAL A 485 -23.72 2.37 23.30
C VAL A 485 -22.32 1.75 23.43
N PRO A 486 -21.25 2.54 23.57
CA PRO A 486 -19.91 2.01 23.73
C PRO A 486 -19.76 1.43 25.14
N CYS A 487 -18.74 0.58 25.32
CA CYS A 487 -18.56 -0.11 26.59
C CYS A 487 -18.33 0.89 27.73
N SER A 488 -19.02 0.68 28.85
CA SER A 488 -18.90 1.56 30.02
C SER A 488 -17.49 1.46 30.60
N THR A 489 -16.82 2.61 30.77
CA THR A 489 -15.49 2.69 31.40
C THR A 489 -15.50 2.45 32.91
N THR A 490 -16.67 2.17 33.49
CA THR A 490 -16.82 1.76 34.89
C THR A 490 -17.15 0.27 34.96
N GLY A 491 -16.11 -0.55 35.04
CA GLY A 491 -16.27 -1.89 35.60
C GLY A 491 -16.76 -1.74 37.04
N LYS A 492 -18.03 -2.01 37.28
CA LYS A 492 -18.45 -2.56 38.56
C LYS A 492 -18.37 -4.08 38.37
N PRO A 493 -17.61 -4.82 39.19
CA PRO A 493 -17.63 -6.27 39.10
C PRO A 493 -19.07 -6.72 39.33
N GLU A 494 -19.62 -7.46 38.36
CA GLU A 494 -20.78 -8.29 38.63
C GLU A 494 -20.38 -9.23 39.78
N SER A 495 -20.97 -9.00 40.94
CA SER A 495 -20.92 -9.97 42.03
C SER A 495 -21.81 -11.11 41.56
N GLY A 496 -21.18 -12.25 41.26
CA GLY A 496 -21.90 -13.49 41.06
C GLY A 496 -22.71 -13.82 42.32
N GLU A 497 -23.92 -14.34 42.10
CA GLU A 497 -24.61 -15.18 43.08
C GLU A 497 -23.86 -16.50 43.30
#